data_AF-A0A8J7CU52-F1
#
_entry.id   AF-A0A8J7CU52-F1
#
_cell.length_a   1.000
_cell.length_b   1.000
_cell.length_c   1.000
_cell.angle_alpha   90.00
_cell.angle_beta   90.00
_cell.angle_gamma   90.00
#
_symmetry.space_group_name_H-M   'P 1'
#
loop_
_entity.id
_entity.type
_entity.pdbx_description
1 polymer ?
#
loop_
_entity_poly.entity_id
_entity_poly.type
_entity_poly.pdbx_seq_one_letter_code
_entity_poly.pdbx_strand_id
1 'polypeptide(L)'
;MERIRGTPDFLLLFLTLLLVGFGVLMVFSSSQIISYTDYGDPLFFTKKQLLWAGIGLLAMFIAMNLPYTLYKRLYALFGIGSLLFLFTVFIPGLGTVRNGARGWIDLGNMT
;
A
#
# COMPACT_ATOMS: atom_id res chain seq x y z
N MET A 1 0.29 34.82 -7.39
CA MET A 1 1.20 33.98 -6.59
C MET A 1 1.74 32.89 -7.50
N GLU A 2 2.92 33.11 -8.04
CA GLU A 2 3.61 32.20 -8.95
C GLU A 2 4.03 30.96 -8.15
N ARG A 3 3.38 29.81 -8.42
CA ARG A 3 3.75 28.55 -7.76
C ARG A 3 4.96 27.98 -8.48
N ILE A 4 6.14 28.26 -7.94
CA ILE A 4 7.36 27.55 -8.31
C ILE A 4 7.11 26.06 -8.03
N ARG A 5 7.03 25.24 -9.09
CA ARG A 5 7.09 23.79 -8.96
C ARG A 5 8.47 23.49 -8.40
N GLY A 6 8.55 23.11 -7.12
CA GLY A 6 9.81 22.57 -6.58
C GLY A 6 10.24 21.41 -7.46
N THR A 7 11.51 21.40 -7.88
CA THR A 7 12.10 20.24 -8.54
C THR A 7 11.82 19.00 -7.70
N PRO A 8 11.38 17.88 -8.30
CA PRO A 8 11.26 16.63 -7.55
C PRO A 8 12.58 16.32 -6.87
N ASP A 9 12.55 16.01 -5.56
CA ASP A 9 13.74 15.60 -4.82
C ASP A 9 14.21 14.23 -5.34
N PHE A 10 15.06 14.24 -6.37
CA PHE A 10 15.56 13.02 -7.02
C PHE A 10 16.26 12.09 -6.03
N LEU A 11 16.89 12.64 -4.98
CA LEU A 11 17.49 11.87 -3.90
C LEU A 11 16.45 11.10 -3.07
N LEU A 12 15.32 11.74 -2.75
CA LEU A 12 14.22 11.09 -2.04
C LEU A 12 13.61 9.97 -2.90
N LEU A 13 13.39 10.24 -4.18
CA LEU A 13 12.87 9.27 -5.14
C LEU A 13 13.80 8.05 -5.25
N PHE A 14 15.10 8.27 -5.41
CA PHE A 14 16.09 7.19 -5.46
C PHE A 14 16.09 6.36 -4.17
N LEU A 15 16.07 7.01 -3.00
CA LEU A 15 16.04 6.32 -1.72
C LEU A 15 14.77 5.47 -1.54
N THR A 16 13.62 5.99 -1.97
CA THR A 16 12.35 5.24 -1.91
C THR A 16 12.37 4.00 -2.82
N LEU A 17 12.91 4.11 -4.04
CA LEU A 17 13.07 2.97 -4.95
C LEU A 17 14.01 1.90 -4.38
N LEU A 18 15.12 2.32 -3.77
CA LEU A 18 16.06 1.41 -3.10
C LEU A 18 15.38 0.68 -1.94
N LEU A 19 14.63 1.40 -1.12
CA LEU A 19 13.91 0.82 0.03
C LEU A 19 12.83 -0.17 -0.42
N VAL A 20 12.06 0.15 -1.47
CA VAL A 20 11.07 -0.77 -2.05
C VAL A 20 11.76 -2.01 -2.61
N GLY A 21 12.85 -1.84 -3.37
CA GLY A 21 13.64 -2.95 -3.90
C GLY A 21 14.18 -3.87 -2.79
N PHE A 22 14.74 -3.28 -1.74
CA PHE A 22 15.21 -4.01 -0.56
C PHE A 22 14.07 -4.76 0.15
N GLY A 23 12.90 -4.14 0.29
CA GLY A 23 11.71 -4.79 0.85
C GLY A 23 11.24 -5.99 0.03
N VAL A 24 11.23 -5.89 -1.29
CA VAL A 24 10.90 -7.01 -2.18
C VAL A 24 11.93 -8.13 -2.06
N LEU A 25 13.22 -7.82 -1.96
CA LEU A 25 14.29 -8.80 -1.72
C LEU A 25 14.13 -9.53 -0.38
N MET A 26 13.76 -8.81 0.69
CA MET A 26 13.52 -9.40 2.00
C MET A 26 12.31 -10.33 2.01
N VAL A 27 11.22 -9.96 1.32
CA VAL A 27 10.05 -10.85 1.17
C VAL A 27 10.40 -12.09 0.36
N PHE A 28 11.18 -11.95 -0.71
CA PHE A 28 11.71 -13.09 -1.47
C PHE A 28 12.54 -14.01 -0.57
N SER A 29 13.44 -13.46 0.25
CA SER A 29 14.28 -14.23 1.17
C SER A 29 13.47 -14.96 2.24
N SER A 30 12.43 -14.34 2.81
CA SER A 30 11.64 -14.93 3.90
C SER A 30 10.58 -15.91 3.39
N SER A 31 10.11 -15.78 2.14
CA SER A 31 8.99 -16.57 1.61
C SER A 31 9.44 -17.83 0.85
N GLN A 32 10.73 -17.98 0.55
CA GLN A 32 11.29 -19.20 -0.06
C GLN A 32 11.07 -20.45 0.79
N ILE A 33 11.09 -20.35 2.12
CA ILE A 33 10.99 -21.50 3.03
C ILE A 33 9.54 -21.97 3.21
N ILE A 34 8.56 -21.06 3.17
CA ILE A 34 7.12 -21.38 3.40
C ILE A 34 6.42 -21.77 2.09
N SER A 35 6.85 -21.18 0.95
CA SER A 35 6.24 -21.46 -0.36
C SER A 35 6.60 -22.86 -0.91
N TYR A 36 7.68 -23.47 -0.41
CA TYR A 36 8.11 -24.79 -0.84
C TYR A 36 7.30 -25.93 -0.20
N THR A 37 6.70 -25.71 0.97
CA THR A 37 6.02 -26.76 1.76
C THR A 37 4.51 -26.83 1.53
N ASP A 38 3.83 -25.72 1.24
CA ASP A 38 2.35 -25.70 1.22
C ASP A 38 1.69 -25.52 -0.17
N TYR A 39 2.38 -24.94 -1.18
CA TYR A 39 1.72 -24.50 -2.42
C TYR A 39 2.36 -24.99 -3.73
N GLY A 40 3.53 -25.65 -3.69
CA GLY A 40 4.19 -26.21 -4.88
C GLY A 40 4.68 -25.18 -5.90
N ASP A 41 4.54 -23.88 -5.63
CA ASP A 41 4.94 -22.79 -6.53
C ASP A 41 5.75 -21.72 -5.76
N PRO A 42 7.09 -21.68 -5.89
CA PRO A 42 8.00 -20.83 -5.11
C PRO A 42 7.79 -19.31 -5.27
N LEU A 43 6.92 -18.90 -6.18
CA LEU A 43 6.76 -17.51 -6.62
C LEU A 43 5.40 -16.91 -6.25
N PHE A 44 4.52 -17.63 -5.55
CA PHE A 44 3.16 -17.14 -5.30
C PHE A 44 3.14 -15.83 -4.47
N PHE A 45 3.86 -15.79 -3.35
CA PHE A 45 3.97 -14.59 -2.51
C PHE A 45 4.81 -13.49 -3.16
N THR A 46 5.88 -13.87 -3.89
CA THR A 46 6.74 -12.93 -4.62
C THR A 46 5.98 -12.24 -5.75
N LYS A 47 5.14 -12.96 -6.51
CA LYS A 47 4.29 -12.40 -7.57
C LYS A 47 3.26 -11.41 -7.00
N LYS A 48 2.62 -11.75 -5.87
CA LYS A 48 1.71 -10.83 -5.17
C LYS A 48 2.46 -9.58 -4.70
N GLN A 49 3.61 -9.72 -4.05
CA GLN A 49 4.41 -8.58 -3.58
C GLN A 49 4.86 -7.68 -4.73
N LEU A 50 5.25 -8.26 -5.87
CA LEU A 50 5.66 -7.51 -7.05
C LEU A 50 4.48 -6.76 -7.69
N LEU A 51 3.29 -7.38 -7.75
CA LEU A 51 2.07 -6.73 -8.21
C LEU A 51 1.71 -5.52 -7.31
N TRP A 52 1.70 -5.71 -5.99
CA TRP A 52 1.41 -4.63 -5.04
C TRP A 52 2.47 -3.53 -5.08
N ALA A 53 3.76 -3.88 -5.22
CA ALA A 53 4.83 -2.91 -5.39
C ALA A 53 4.67 -2.10 -6.70
N GLY A 54 4.29 -2.75 -7.80
CA GLY A 54 4.00 -2.09 -9.07
C GLY A 54 2.81 -1.14 -8.99
N ILE A 55 1.71 -1.56 -8.35
CA ILE A 55 0.54 -0.71 -8.08
C ILE A 55 0.93 0.49 -7.20
N GLY A 56 1.74 0.26 -6.17
CA GLY A 56 2.26 1.32 -5.30
C GLY A 56 3.11 2.35 -6.03
N LEU A 57 4.01 1.90 -6.93
CA LEU A 57 4.82 2.79 -7.77
C LEU A 57 3.97 3.61 -8.74
N LEU A 58 2.96 3.00 -9.37
CA LEU A 58 2.02 3.73 -10.23
C LEU A 58 1.23 4.77 -9.43
N ALA A 59 0.75 4.41 -8.23
CA ALA A 59 0.04 5.34 -7.35
C ALA A 59 0.95 6.51 -6.91
N MET A 60 2.22 6.24 -6.58
CA MET A 60 3.22 7.27 -6.28
C MET A 60 3.42 8.22 -7.45
N PHE A 61 3.56 7.70 -8.67
CA PHE A 61 3.75 8.52 -9.86
C PHE A 61 2.53 9.42 -10.15
N ILE A 62 1.31 8.87 -10.02
CA ILE A 62 0.07 9.64 -10.18
C ILE A 62 -0.04 10.72 -9.10
N ALA A 63 0.25 10.38 -7.84
CA ALA A 63 0.21 11.32 -6.72
C ALA A 63 1.22 12.47 -6.89
N MET A 64 2.42 12.18 -7.41
CA MET A 64 3.44 13.21 -7.69
C MET A 64 2.99 14.20 -8.77
N ASN A 65 2.14 13.77 -9.70
CA ASN A 65 1.59 14.62 -10.75
C ASN A 65 0.35 15.42 -10.30
N LEU A 66 -0.24 15.09 -9.14
CA LEU A 66 -1.46 15.72 -8.67
C LEU A 66 -1.16 17.07 -7.98
N PRO A 67 -1.85 18.18 -8.35
CA PRO A 67 -1.59 19.48 -7.75
C PRO A 67 -1.98 19.54 -6.26
N TYR A 68 -1.11 20.13 -5.43
CA TYR A 68 -1.32 20.30 -3.98
C TYR A 68 -2.67 20.94 -3.59
N THR A 69 -3.26 21.75 -4.48
CA THR A 69 -4.57 22.38 -4.24
C THR A 69 -5.71 21.37 -4.13
N LEU A 70 -5.62 20.24 -4.84
CA LEU A 70 -6.62 19.18 -4.74
C LEU A 70 -6.57 18.51 -3.38
N TYR A 71 -5.37 18.19 -2.89
CA TYR A 71 -5.19 17.64 -1.53
C TYR A 71 -5.72 18.59 -0.46
N LYS A 72 -5.44 19.90 -0.58
CA LYS A 72 -5.95 20.91 0.35
C LYS A 72 -7.47 21.07 0.31
N ARG A 73 -8.15 20.78 -0.82
CA ARG A 73 -9.62 20.81 -0.90
C ARG A 73 -10.24 19.52 -0.36
N LEU A 74 -9.56 18.39 -0.56
CA LEU A 74 -10.04 17.06 -0.21
C LEU A 74 -9.65 16.63 1.23
N TYR A 75 -8.85 17.40 1.97
CA TYR A 75 -8.39 17.03 3.31
C TYR A 75 -9.54 16.68 4.26
N ALA A 76 -10.63 17.47 4.25
CA ALA A 76 -11.79 17.24 5.10
C ALA A 76 -12.56 15.99 4.67
N LEU A 77 -12.64 15.73 3.36
CA LEU A 77 -13.29 14.54 2.81
C LEU A 77 -12.49 13.27 3.15
N PHE A 78 -11.16 13.29 3.02
CA PHE A 78 -10.30 12.18 3.41
C PHE A 78 -10.30 11.96 4.93
N GLY A 79 -10.32 13.02 5.72
CA GLY A 79 -10.39 12.93 7.19
C GLY A 79 -11.70 12.29 7.66
N ILE A 80 -12.84 12.80 7.17
CA ILE A 80 -14.16 12.24 7.49
C ILE A 80 -14.29 10.83 6.92
N GLY A 81 -13.81 10.59 5.70
CA GLY A 81 -13.80 9.28 5.06
C GLY A 81 -12.99 8.25 5.86
N SER A 82 -11.81 8.61 6.37
CA SER A 82 -11.00 7.73 7.22
C SER A 82 -11.72 7.40 8.53
N LEU A 83 -12.40 8.39 9.14
CA LEU A 83 -13.21 8.17 10.33
C LEU A 83 -14.36 7.20 10.06
N LEU A 84 -15.05 7.37 8.94
CA LEU A 84 -16.13 6.47 8.51
C LEU A 84 -15.62 5.05 8.24
N PHE A 85 -14.48 4.90 7.58
CA PHE A 85 -13.83 3.61 7.36
C PHE A 85 -13.47 2.90 8.67
N LEU A 86 -13.07 3.66 9.70
CA LEU A 86 -12.83 3.09 11.03
C LEU A 86 -14.12 2.52 11.64
N PHE A 87 -15.25 3.20 11.46
CA PHE A 87 -16.55 2.68 11.89
C PHE A 87 -17.00 1.46 11.08
N THR A 88 -16.64 1.36 9.79
CA THR A 88 -16.95 0.18 8.95
C THR A 88 -16.40 -1.12 9.53
N VAL A 89 -15.26 -1.09 10.23
CA VAL A 89 -14.67 -2.27 10.88
C VAL A 89 -15.55 -2.83 12.01
N PHE A 90 -16.43 -2.01 12.61
CA PHE A 90 -17.38 -2.47 13.63
C PHE A 90 -18.60 -3.19 13.05
N ILE A 91 -18.87 -3.07 11.75
CA ILE A 91 -20.00 -3.72 11.10
C ILE A 91 -19.74 -5.24 11.05
N PRO A 92 -20.58 -6.07 11.70
CA PRO A 92 -20.43 -7.52 11.65
C PRO A 92 -20.62 -8.01 10.21
N GLY A 93 -19.61 -8.69 9.68
CA GLY A 93 -19.57 -9.18 8.29
C GLY A 93 -18.46 -8.59 7.42
N LEU A 94 -17.93 -7.41 7.77
CA LEU A 94 -16.83 -6.76 7.06
C LEU A 94 -15.51 -6.78 7.84
N GLY A 95 -15.56 -6.62 9.17
CA GLY A 95 -14.37 -6.67 10.03
C GLY A 95 -13.96 -8.11 10.36
N THR A 96 -12.74 -8.51 10.01
CA THR A 96 -12.16 -9.79 10.47
C THR A 96 -11.52 -9.62 11.83
N VAL A 97 -11.72 -10.63 12.69
CA VAL A 97 -10.95 -10.76 13.93
C VAL A 97 -9.69 -11.55 13.58
N ARG A 98 -8.53 -10.89 13.50
CA ARG A 98 -7.24 -11.56 13.36
C ARG A 98 -6.43 -11.28 14.63
N ASN A 99 -5.93 -12.34 15.27
CA ASN A 99 -5.19 -12.27 16.55
C ASN A 99 -5.93 -11.51 17.68
N GLY A 100 -7.27 -11.64 17.77
CA GLY A 100 -8.07 -11.03 18.83
C GLY A 100 -8.44 -9.54 18.61
N ALA A 101 -7.98 -8.91 17.53
CA ALA A 101 -8.31 -7.54 17.17
C ALA A 101 -9.06 -7.46 15.83
N ARG A 102 -10.05 -6.55 15.76
CA ARG A 102 -10.73 -6.17 14.51
C ARG A 102 -10.07 -4.94 13.93
N GLY A 103 -9.10 -5.14 13.04
CA GLY A 103 -8.37 -4.07 12.37
C GLY A 103 -8.28 -4.22 10.85
N TRP A 104 -8.83 -5.31 10.31
CA TRP A 104 -8.78 -5.65 8.91
C TRP A 104 -10.20 -5.80 8.37
N ILE A 105 -10.44 -5.23 7.19
CA ILE A 105 -11.69 -5.45 6.46
C ILE A 105 -11.43 -6.61 5.49
N ASP A 106 -12.14 -7.73 5.66
CA ASP A 106 -12.12 -8.77 4.61
C ASP A 106 -13.03 -8.33 3.49
N LEU A 107 -12.47 -8.24 2.29
CA LEU A 107 -13.24 -8.13 1.06
C LEU A 107 -13.27 -9.47 0.31
N GLY A 108 -13.08 -10.59 1.02
CA GLY A 108 -13.07 -11.94 0.46
C GLY A 108 -11.72 -12.27 -0.18
N ASN A 109 -11.74 -12.81 -1.41
CA ASN A 109 -10.62 -13.49 -2.10
C ASN A 109 -9.42 -12.59 -2.50
N MET A 110 -9.21 -11.45 -1.84
CA MET A 110 -8.11 -10.50 -2.07
C MET A 110 -6.96 -10.64 -1.05
N THR A 111 -6.85 -11.78 -0.36
CA THR A 111 -5.67 -12.16 0.44
C THR A 111 -4.96 -13.36 -0.17
#